data_AF-A0A412EW88-F1
#
_entry.id   AF-A0A412EW88-F1
#
_cell.length_a   1.000
_cell.length_b   1.000
_cell.length_c   1.000
_cell.angle_alpha   90.00
_cell.angle_beta   90.00
_cell.angle_gamma   90.00
#
_symmetry.space_group_name_H-M   'P 1'
#
loop_
_entity.id
_entity.type
_entity.pdbx_description
1 polymer ?
#
loop_
_entity_poly.entity_id
_entity_poly.type
_entity_poly.pdbx_seq_one_letter_code
_entity_poly.pdbx_strand_id
1 'polypeptide(L)'
;PEKQVIFENHHEPIIDTQTWERVQELRKQRKRPNRYDEVGLFSGILFCADCGSVMYQQRYQTDKRKQDCYICGNYKKRTHDCTAHFIRTDLLTAGVLSNLRKVTSYAA
;
A
#
# COMPACT_ATOMS: atom_id res chain seq x y z
N PRO A 1 14.13 -8.45 27.51
CA PRO A 1 13.56 -7.13 27.11
C PRO A 1 13.73 -6.05 28.19
N GLU A 2 13.48 -6.39 29.45
CA GLU A 2 13.42 -5.45 30.60
C GLU A 2 14.74 -4.74 30.97
N LYS A 3 15.88 -5.12 30.38
CA LYS A 3 17.21 -4.54 30.68
C LYS A 3 17.88 -3.85 29.49
N GLN A 4 17.15 -3.59 28.40
CA GLN A 4 17.69 -2.83 27.28
C GLN A 4 17.48 -1.34 27.51
N VAL A 5 18.55 -0.56 27.42
CA VAL A 5 18.55 0.90 27.55
C VAL A 5 19.23 1.46 26.31
N ILE A 6 18.59 2.44 25.65
CA ILE A 6 19.13 3.12 24.48
C ILE A 6 19.79 4.40 24.97
N PHE A 7 21.09 4.56 24.69
CA PHE A 7 21.86 5.76 24.99
C PHE A 7 22.17 6.49 23.69
N GLU A 8 21.57 7.65 23.49
CA GLU A 8 21.77 8.46 22.29
C GLU A 8 23.16 9.13 22.29
N ASN A 9 23.75 9.29 21.11
CA ASN A 9 24.99 10.07 20.89
C ASN A 9 26.23 9.60 21.67
N HIS A 10 26.34 8.32 22.02
CA HIS A 10 27.50 7.80 22.76
C HIS A 10 28.74 7.54 21.88
N HIS A 11 28.56 7.40 20.57
CA HIS A 11 29.61 7.20 19.59
C HIS A 11 29.44 8.17 18.42
N GLU A 12 30.53 8.43 17.69
CA GLU A 12 30.46 9.17 16.44
C GLU A 12 29.52 8.46 15.45
N PRO A 13 28.48 9.15 14.95
CA PRO A 13 27.51 8.53 14.07
C PRO A 13 28.13 8.21 12.69
N ILE A 14 27.86 7.01 12.17
CA ILE A 14 28.31 6.61 10.81
C ILE A 14 27.59 7.42 9.73
N ILE A 15 26.31 7.75 9.97
CA ILE A 15 25.45 8.57 9.11
C ILE A 15 24.66 9.54 9.99
N ASP A 16 24.30 10.71 9.46
CA ASP A 16 23.53 11.69 10.21
C ASP A 16 22.08 11.23 10.43
N THR A 17 21.47 11.76 11.49
CA THR A 17 20.10 11.42 11.90
C THR A 17 19.07 11.72 10.81
N GLN A 18 19.22 12.81 10.05
CA GLN A 18 18.26 13.17 9.00
C GLN A 18 18.29 12.13 7.87
N THR A 19 19.48 11.69 7.46
CA THR A 19 19.66 10.61 6.48
C THR A 19 19.05 9.30 6.99
N TRP A 20 19.30 8.94 8.25
CA TRP A 20 18.71 7.74 8.86
C TRP A 20 17.18 7.79 8.85
N GLU A 21 16.60 8.87 9.36
CA GLU A 21 15.15 9.08 9.38
C GLU A 21 14.54 9.04 7.99
N ARG A 22 15.22 9.68 7.02
CA ARG A 22 14.79 9.68 5.62
C ARG A 22 14.74 8.27 5.04
N VAL A 23 15.76 7.45 5.29
CA VAL A 23 15.78 6.05 4.84
C VAL A 23 14.68 5.25 5.53
N GLN A 24 14.47 5.45 6.83
CA GLN A 24 13.40 4.77 7.56
C GLN A 24 12.02 5.10 6.99
N GLU A 25 11.79 6.36 6.59
CA GLU A 25 10.56 6.77 5.91
C GLU A 25 10.41 6.15 4.52
N LEU A 26 11.48 6.15 3.71
CA LEU A 26 11.48 5.47 2.41
C LEU A 26 11.20 3.96 2.53
N ARG A 27 11.69 3.32 3.59
CA ARG A 27 11.44 1.89 3.86
C ARG A 27 9.97 1.62 4.18
N LYS A 28 9.27 2.51 4.88
CA LYS A 28 7.83 2.39 5.13
C LYS A 28 7.02 2.46 3.84
N GLN A 29 7.47 3.26 2.88
CA GLN A 29 6.80 3.45 1.59
C GLN A 29 7.13 2.37 0.55
N ARG A 30 8.01 1.42 0.88
CA ARG A 30 8.43 0.37 -0.05
C ARG A 30 7.26 -0.54 -0.42
N LYS A 31 6.79 -0.38 -1.65
CA LYS A 31 5.79 -1.27 -2.26
C LYS A 31 6.47 -2.62 -2.59
N ARG A 32 5.83 -3.72 -2.21
CA ARG A 32 6.32 -5.06 -2.57
C ARG A 32 5.85 -5.40 -3.99
N PRO A 33 6.75 -5.78 -4.91
CA PRO A 33 6.38 -6.29 -6.22
C PRO A 33 5.49 -7.53 -6.09
N ASN A 34 4.63 -7.75 -7.07
CA ASN A 34 3.84 -8.96 -7.18
C ASN A 34 4.67 -10.11 -7.77
N ARG A 35 4.06 -11.29 -7.99
CA ARG A 35 4.74 -12.46 -8.58
C ARG A 35 5.32 -12.25 -9.99
N TYR A 36 4.95 -11.17 -10.67
CA TYR A 36 5.40 -10.78 -12.00
C TYR A 36 6.40 -9.62 -11.96
N ASP A 37 6.95 -9.31 -10.78
CA ASP A 37 7.83 -8.17 -10.53
C ASP A 37 7.20 -6.80 -10.83
N GLU A 38 5.87 -6.75 -10.85
CA GLU A 38 5.13 -5.51 -11.12
C GLU A 38 4.52 -4.95 -9.83
N VAL A 39 4.47 -3.62 -9.76
CA VAL A 39 3.81 -2.90 -8.67
C VAL A 39 2.53 -2.28 -9.21
N GLY A 40 1.40 -2.76 -8.71
CA GLY A 40 0.09 -2.16 -8.99
C GLY A 40 0.01 -0.68 -8.63
N LEU A 41 -0.74 0.09 -9.42
CA LEU A 41 -0.90 1.55 -9.25
C LEU A 41 -1.23 1.95 -7.80
N PHE A 42 -2.19 1.25 -7.19
CA PHE A 42 -2.67 1.51 -5.82
C PHE A 42 -2.05 0.60 -4.74
N SER A 43 -1.03 -0.19 -5.10
CA SER A 43 -0.38 -1.07 -4.14
C SER A 43 0.28 -0.28 -3.01
N GLY A 44 0.00 -0.67 -1.77
CA GLY A 44 0.56 -0.04 -0.56
C GLY A 44 -0.15 1.23 -0.08
N ILE A 45 -1.17 1.71 -0.80
CA ILE A 45 -1.95 2.90 -0.42
C ILE A 45 -3.45 2.64 -0.29
N LEU A 46 -3.93 1.48 -0.77
CA LEU A 46 -5.33 1.10 -0.70
C LEU A 46 -5.59 0.20 0.52
N PHE A 47 -6.58 0.57 1.32
CA PHE A 47 -6.99 -0.14 2.54
C PHE A 47 -8.47 -0.51 2.47
N CYS A 48 -8.82 -1.65 3.05
CA CYS A 48 -10.20 -2.07 3.21
C CYS A 48 -10.89 -1.16 4.23
N ALA A 49 -12.03 -0.58 3.86
CA ALA A 49 -12.79 0.32 4.74
C ALA A 49 -13.23 -0.35 6.05
N ASP A 50 -13.57 -1.64 6.01
CA ASP A 50 -14.16 -2.33 7.15
C ASP A 50 -13.12 -2.88 8.13
N CYS A 51 -12.02 -3.47 7.62
CA CYS A 51 -11.02 -4.14 8.47
C CYS A 51 -9.66 -3.44 8.53
N GLY A 52 -9.48 -2.34 7.79
CA GLY A 52 -8.22 -1.60 7.73
C GLY A 52 -7.06 -2.34 7.03
N SER A 53 -7.25 -3.59 6.60
CA SER A 53 -6.17 -4.34 5.94
C SER A 53 -5.83 -3.78 4.57
N VAL A 54 -4.55 -3.86 4.19
CA VAL A 54 -4.09 -3.49 2.84
C VAL A 54 -4.80 -4.34 1.79
N MET A 55 -5.27 -3.70 0.71
CA MET A 55 -5.85 -4.40 -0.42
C MET A 55 -4.77 -4.83 -1.42
N TYR A 56 -4.85 -6.07 -1.90
CA TYR A 56 -3.89 -6.63 -2.86
C TYR A 56 -4.47 -6.63 -4.27
N GLN A 57 -3.64 -6.32 -5.26
CA GLN A 57 -4.00 -6.53 -6.65
C GLN A 57 -4.20 -8.02 -6.93
N GLN A 58 -5.24 -8.33 -7.69
CA GLN A 58 -5.57 -9.65 -8.18
C GLN A 58 -5.96 -9.53 -9.66
N ARG A 59 -5.34 -10.37 -10.48
CA ARG A 59 -5.62 -10.47 -11.91
C ARG A 59 -6.47 -11.68 -12.19
N TYR A 60 -7.62 -11.47 -12.82
CA TYR A 60 -8.40 -12.55 -13.38
C TYR A 60 -8.17 -12.57 -14.89
N GLN A 61 -7.60 -13.66 -15.39
CA GLN A 61 -7.42 -13.90 -16.80
C GLN A 61 -7.93 -15.32 -17.10
N THR A 62 -9.09 -15.38 -17.73
CA THR A 62 -9.71 -16.59 -18.29
C THR A 62 -10.17 -16.28 -19.71
N ASP A 63 -10.50 -17.31 -20.48
CA ASP A 63 -11.01 -17.14 -21.86
C ASP A 63 -12.25 -16.25 -21.95
N LYS A 64 -13.03 -16.18 -20.85
CA LYS A 64 -14.26 -15.39 -20.77
C LYS A 64 -14.08 -14.04 -20.07
N ARG A 65 -12.96 -13.80 -19.37
CA ARG A 65 -12.81 -12.63 -18.51
C ARG A 65 -11.34 -12.23 -18.33
N LYS A 66 -11.04 -10.98 -18.70
CA LYS A 66 -9.79 -10.30 -18.35
C LYS A 66 -10.12 -9.09 -17.49
N GLN A 67 -9.89 -9.20 -16.18
CA GLN A 67 -10.26 -8.16 -15.23
C GLN A 67 -9.30 -8.12 -14.04
N ASP A 68 -8.69 -6.95 -13.83
CA ASP A 68 -7.88 -6.67 -12.67
C ASP A 68 -8.74 -6.02 -11.58
N CYS A 69 -8.50 -6.41 -10.33
CA CYS A 69 -9.14 -5.81 -9.17
C CYS A 69 -8.18 -5.70 -8.00
N TYR A 70 -8.58 -4.94 -6.99
CA TYR A 70 -8.00 -4.96 -5.66
C TYR A 70 -8.95 -5.67 -4.71
N ILE A 71 -8.45 -6.59 -3.92
CA ILE A 71 -9.22 -7.39 -2.95
C ILE A 71 -8.67 -7.21 -1.54
N CYS A 72 -9.55 -7.21 -0.53
CA CYS A 72 -9.18 -7.15 0.88
C CYS A 72 -8.12 -8.21 1.25
N GLY A 73 -7.07 -7.78 1.95
CA GLY A 73 -5.95 -8.65 2.30
C GLY A 73 -6.30 -9.72 3.32
N ASN A 74 -7.09 -9.38 4.33
CA ASN A 74 -7.54 -10.35 5.34
C ASN A 74 -8.44 -11.42 4.71
N TYR A 75 -9.40 -11.02 3.87
CA TYR A 75 -10.25 -11.97 3.15
C TYR A 75 -9.44 -12.88 2.24
N LYS A 76 -8.51 -12.33 1.45
CA LYS A 76 -7.67 -13.11 0.53
C LYS A 76 -6.79 -14.13 1.26
N LYS A 77 -6.17 -13.74 2.36
CA LYS A 77 -5.28 -14.62 3.15
C LYS A 77 -6.03 -15.54 4.11
N ARG A 78 -7.33 -15.28 4.35
CA ARG A 78 -8.15 -15.97 5.34
C ARG A 78 -7.55 -15.88 6.76
N THR A 79 -6.95 -14.74 7.08
CA THR A 79 -6.24 -14.53 8.36
C THR A 79 -7.09 -13.89 9.45
N HIS A 80 -8.14 -13.16 9.07
CA HIS A 80 -9.09 -12.51 9.97
C HIS A 80 -10.45 -12.42 9.31
N ASP A 81 -11.49 -12.20 10.12
CA ASP A 81 -12.85 -12.04 9.65
C ASP A 81 -13.01 -10.74 8.87
N CYS A 82 -13.23 -10.89 7.57
CA CYS A 82 -13.67 -9.84 6.65
C CYS A 82 -14.43 -10.51 5.51
N THR A 83 -15.32 -9.79 4.84
CA THR A 83 -16.07 -10.29 3.68
C THR A 83 -15.30 -10.06 2.38
N ALA A 84 -15.88 -10.52 1.27
CA ALA A 84 -15.28 -10.45 -0.07
C ALA A 84 -15.27 -9.03 -0.67
N HIS A 85 -14.63 -8.07 0.01
CA HIS A 85 -14.47 -6.72 -0.50
C HIS A 85 -13.47 -6.68 -1.66
N PHE A 86 -13.95 -6.26 -2.83
CA PHE A 86 -13.10 -5.98 -3.97
C PHE A 86 -13.61 -4.79 -4.77
N ILE A 87 -12.68 -4.13 -5.47
CA ILE A 87 -12.99 -3.06 -6.43
C ILE A 87 -12.18 -3.28 -7.70
N ARG A 88 -12.80 -3.04 -8.85
CA ARG A 88 -12.10 -3.16 -10.14
C ARG A 88 -11.06 -2.07 -10.29
N THR A 89 -9.91 -2.41 -10.86
CA THR A 89 -8.81 -1.47 -11.06
C THR A 89 -9.21 -0.34 -12.01
N ASP A 90 -9.99 -0.61 -13.06
CA ASP A 90 -10.44 0.40 -14.02
C ASP A 90 -11.42 1.41 -13.39
N LEU A 91 -12.42 0.93 -12.65
CA LEU A 91 -13.37 1.79 -11.93
C LEU A 91 -12.67 2.63 -10.86
N LEU A 92 -11.76 2.01 -10.09
CA LEU A 92 -10.98 2.73 -9.08
C LEU A 92 -10.11 3.82 -9.73
N THR A 93 -9.43 3.50 -10.84
CA THR A 93 -8.59 4.47 -11.56
C THR A 93 -9.41 5.64 -12.09
N ALA A 94 -10.56 5.38 -12.71
CA ALA A 94 -11.44 6.42 -13.21
C ALA A 94 -11.98 7.32 -12.08
N GLY A 95 -12.37 6.72 -10.95
CA GLY A 95 -12.86 7.45 -9.78
C GLY A 95 -11.80 8.36 -9.16
N VAL A 96 -10.59 7.84 -8.93
CA VAL A 96 -9.46 8.61 -8.39
C VAL A 96 -9.05 9.74 -9.33
N LEU A 97 -8.93 9.47 -10.63
CA LEU A 97 -8.57 10.49 -11.62
C LEU A 97 -9.61 11.62 -11.69
N SER A 98 -10.89 11.27 -11.67
CA SER A 98 -11.98 12.25 -11.63
C SER A 98 -11.93 13.11 -10.38
N ASN A 99 -11.68 12.50 -9.22
CA ASN A 99 -11.53 13.23 -7.96
C ASN A 99 -10.32 14.18 -7.98
N LEU A 100 -9.16 13.68 -8.43
CA LEU A 100 -7.95 14.49 -8.55
C LEU A 100 -8.18 15.72 -9.43
N ARG A 101 -8.79 15.55 -10.60
CA ARG A 101 -9.11 16.67 -11.51
C ARG A 101 -9.98 17.73 -10.85
N LYS A 102 -11.00 17.31 -10.09
CA LYS A 102 -11.87 18.23 -9.33
C LYS A 102 -11.09 18.98 -8.26
N VAL A 103 -10.25 18.29 -7.48
CA VAL A 103 -9.46 18.93 -6.42
C VAL A 103 -8.47 19.93 -7.04
N THR A 104 -7.79 19.56 -8.12
CA THR A 104 -6.83 20.45 -8.78
C THR A 104 -7.50 21.66 -9.44
N SER A 105 -8.74 21.55 -9.92
CA SER A 105 -9.45 22.71 -10.50
C SER A 105 -9.84 23.76 -9.47
N TYR A 106 -9.93 23.41 -8.18
CA TYR A 106 -10.15 24.40 -7.11
C TYR A 106 -8.88 25.13 -6.68
N ALA A 107 -7.70 24.58 -7.02
CA ALA A 107 -6.40 25.13 -6.65
C ALA A 107 -5.77 25.98 -7.77
N ALA A 108 -6.38 25.99 -8.96
CA ALA A 108 -5.99 26.81 -10.11
C ALA A 108 -6.82 28.10 -10.12
#